data_AF-A0A957HFL7-F1
#
_entry.id   AF-A0A957HFL7-F1
#
_cell.length_a   1.000
_cell.length_b   1.000
_cell.length_c   1.000
_cell.angle_alpha   90.00
_cell.angle_beta   90.00
_cell.angle_gamma   90.00
#
_symmetry.space_group_name_H-M   'P 1'
#
loop_
_entity.id
_entity.type
_entity.pdbx_description
1 polymer ?
#
loop_
_entity_poly.entity_id
_entity_poly.type
_entity_poly.pdbx_seq_one_letter_code
_entity_poly.pdbx_strand_id
1 'polypeptide(L)'
;MTISNATHDDVSPSPRSFAVTLYSGLFILLGIGALILLILTINNDPLIQAVVNWSATEEFSEPPSLIVTFLSQLGIVVPVLLLGMGIIFVRLGVRLLGANIRDGYWAQIALLWLSVGMVLLAGINLLNVARALAEQDTPAELVQFSPVVVPLLLFVPLLASWYWLSQNLSRIFRGDDPLPNQQARFAWNLLIPSLFIFVLVAARPLEQTFIRSLTDKQFGTAQVPHFVGLDNYTDLLRMRLDTVPCRIDDETNECATRRDGSIRWE
;
A
#
# COMPACT_ATOMS: atom_id res chain seq x y z
N MET A 1 -24.42 -4.95 -58.24
CA MET A 1 -24.48 -4.80 -56.78
C MET A 1 -24.45 -6.20 -56.19
N THR A 2 -23.26 -6.74 -55.98
CA THR A 2 -23.03 -8.13 -55.56
C THR A 2 -22.36 -8.08 -54.20
N ILE A 3 -23.12 -8.46 -53.18
CA ILE A 3 -22.68 -8.60 -51.80
C ILE A 3 -21.83 -9.87 -51.76
N SER A 4 -20.51 -9.69 -51.64
CA SER A 4 -19.57 -10.79 -51.43
C SER A 4 -19.77 -11.32 -50.02
N ASN A 5 -20.35 -12.51 -49.90
CA ASN A 5 -20.43 -13.27 -48.66
C ASN A 5 -19.01 -13.52 -48.14
N ALA A 6 -18.69 -12.91 -47.01
CA ALA A 6 -17.49 -13.22 -46.26
C ALA A 6 -17.58 -14.67 -45.78
N THR A 7 -16.61 -15.46 -46.23
CA THR A 7 -16.35 -16.82 -45.76
C THR A 7 -16.14 -16.76 -44.25
N HIS A 8 -17.01 -17.46 -43.53
CA HIS A 8 -16.86 -17.72 -42.11
C HIS A 8 -15.72 -18.74 -41.98
N ASP A 9 -14.48 -18.26 -41.97
CA ASP A 9 -13.32 -19.10 -41.71
C ASP A 9 -13.46 -19.60 -40.27
N ASP A 10 -13.76 -20.89 -40.13
CA ASP A 10 -13.68 -21.62 -38.87
C ASP A 10 -12.21 -21.67 -38.43
N VAL A 11 -11.78 -20.60 -37.75
CA VAL A 11 -10.48 -20.54 -37.09
C VAL A 11 -10.54 -21.50 -35.91
N SER A 12 -10.13 -22.75 -36.14
CA SER A 12 -9.91 -23.71 -35.07
C SER A 12 -9.03 -23.07 -33.98
N PRO A 13 -9.38 -23.18 -32.69
CA PRO A 13 -8.61 -22.57 -31.62
C PRO A 13 -7.24 -23.25 -31.60
N SER A 14 -6.23 -22.53 -32.09
CA SER A 14 -4.84 -22.96 -31.98
C SER A 14 -4.53 -23.39 -30.54
N PRO A 15 -3.69 -24.42 -30.34
CA PRO A 15 -3.27 -24.82 -29.01
C PRO A 15 -2.69 -23.61 -28.26
N ARG A 16 -3.19 -23.39 -27.03
CA ARG A 16 -2.65 -22.34 -26.14
C ARG A 16 -1.17 -22.59 -25.98
N SER A 17 -0.35 -21.55 -26.19
CA SER A 17 1.09 -21.71 -26.01
C SER A 17 1.38 -22.02 -24.54
N PHE A 18 2.24 -23.00 -24.30
CA PHE A 18 2.69 -23.36 -22.95
C PHE A 18 3.19 -22.15 -22.16
N ALA A 19 3.84 -21.21 -22.86
CA ALA A 19 4.32 -19.96 -22.29
C ALA A 19 3.21 -19.11 -21.65
N VAL A 20 2.06 -18.93 -22.31
CA VAL A 20 0.96 -18.14 -21.75
C VAL A 20 0.49 -18.73 -20.41
N THR A 21 0.33 -20.05 -20.35
CA THR A 21 -0.06 -20.74 -19.12
C THR A 21 1.00 -20.60 -18.03
N LEU A 22 2.29 -20.70 -18.38
CA LEU A 22 3.40 -20.54 -17.45
C LEU A 22 3.42 -19.13 -16.82
N TYR A 23 3.38 -18.07 -17.64
CA TYR A 23 3.39 -16.69 -17.14
C TYR A 23 2.11 -16.35 -16.37
N SER A 24 0.94 -16.81 -16.84
CA SER A 24 -0.30 -16.69 -16.08
C SER A 24 -0.18 -17.33 -14.69
N GLY A 25 0.34 -18.56 -14.62
CA GLY A 25 0.56 -19.27 -13.36
C GLY A 25 1.52 -18.52 -12.45
N LEU A 26 2.63 -18.03 -12.98
CA LEU A 26 3.62 -17.22 -12.25
C LEU A 26 2.96 -15.98 -11.61
N PHE A 27 2.20 -15.20 -12.37
CA PHE A 27 1.56 -13.98 -11.84
C PHE A 27 0.49 -14.28 -10.79
N ILE A 28 -0.29 -15.34 -10.96
CA ILE A 28 -1.25 -15.78 -9.95
C ILE A 28 -0.52 -16.20 -8.67
N LEU A 29 0.56 -16.98 -8.79
CA LEU A 29 1.37 -17.41 -7.66
C LEU A 29 2.04 -16.22 -6.95
N LEU A 30 2.57 -15.24 -7.69
CA LEU A 30 3.12 -14.01 -7.10
C LEU A 30 2.04 -13.21 -6.35
N GLY A 31 0.84 -13.10 -6.94
CA GLY A 31 -0.27 -12.40 -6.30
C GLY A 31 -0.76 -13.09 -5.02
N ILE A 32 -0.92 -14.41 -5.04
CA ILE A 32 -1.25 -15.21 -3.85
C ILE A 32 -0.11 -15.15 -2.83
N GLY A 33 1.14 -15.23 -3.27
CA GLY A 33 2.33 -15.12 -2.44
C GLY A 33 2.39 -13.79 -1.68
N ALA A 34 2.02 -12.69 -2.32
CA ALA A 34 1.92 -11.38 -1.66
C ALA A 34 0.85 -11.37 -0.54
N LEU A 35 -0.30 -12.01 -0.77
CA LEU A 35 -1.37 -12.13 0.24
C LEU A 35 -0.95 -13.04 1.41
N ILE A 36 -0.29 -14.17 1.11
CA ILE A 36 0.26 -15.06 2.14
C ILE A 36 1.33 -14.33 2.95
N LEU A 37 2.21 -13.58 2.28
CA LEU A 37 3.24 -12.78 2.96
C LEU A 37 2.61 -11.78 3.92
N LEU A 38 1.54 -11.07 3.51
CA LEU A 38 0.81 -10.17 4.41
C LEU A 38 0.28 -10.92 5.66
N ILE A 39 -0.33 -12.08 5.48
CA ILE A 39 -0.84 -12.91 6.59
C ILE A 39 0.32 -13.35 7.50
N LEU A 40 1.44 -13.79 6.94
CA LEU A 40 2.63 -14.17 7.71
C LEU A 40 3.23 -12.99 8.46
N THR A 41 3.27 -11.81 7.85
CA THR A 41 3.74 -10.58 8.52
C THR A 41 2.86 -10.24 9.71
N ILE A 42 1.54 -10.33 9.58
CA ILE A 42 0.61 -10.09 10.70
C ILE A 42 0.79 -11.14 11.79
N ASN A 43 0.92 -12.42 11.42
CA ASN A 43 1.02 -13.51 12.39
C ASN A 43 2.36 -13.54 13.13
N ASN A 44 3.45 -13.11 12.49
CA ASN A 44 4.79 -13.14 13.08
C ASN A 44 5.14 -11.86 13.86
N ASP A 45 4.25 -10.85 13.88
CA ASP A 45 4.51 -9.63 14.62
C ASP A 45 4.27 -9.84 16.13
N PRO A 46 5.31 -9.66 16.98
CA PRO A 46 5.21 -9.96 18.40
C PRO A 46 4.25 -9.02 19.14
N LEU A 47 4.09 -7.77 18.69
CA LEU A 47 3.19 -6.80 19.32
C LEU A 47 1.73 -7.15 19.03
N ILE A 48 1.43 -7.60 17.82
CA ILE A 48 0.10 -8.07 17.47
C ILE A 48 -0.24 -9.34 18.26
N GLN A 49 0.70 -10.30 18.32
CA GLN A 49 0.49 -11.53 19.08
C GLN A 49 0.35 -11.29 20.58
N ALA A 50 1.02 -10.28 21.15
CA ALA A 50 0.88 -9.90 22.54
C ALA A 50 -0.55 -9.42 22.88
N VAL A 51 -1.21 -8.72 21.94
CA VAL A 51 -2.59 -8.27 22.13
C VAL A 51 -3.60 -9.40 21.85
N VAL A 52 -3.36 -10.23 20.83
CA VAL A 52 -4.24 -11.37 20.49
C VAL A 52 -4.25 -12.41 21.60
N ASN A 53 -3.09 -12.72 22.19
CA ASN A 53 -2.94 -13.67 23.28
C ASN A 53 -2.96 -12.99 24.65
N TRP A 54 -3.54 -11.78 24.74
CA TRP A 54 -3.57 -11.03 25.98
C TRP A 54 -4.34 -11.80 27.06
N SER A 55 -3.80 -11.76 28.27
CA SER A 55 -4.43 -12.26 29.48
C SER A 55 -4.37 -11.18 30.55
N ALA A 56 -5.42 -11.07 31.36
CA ALA A 56 -5.49 -10.07 32.43
C ALA A 56 -4.38 -10.31 33.45
N THR A 57 -3.53 -9.30 33.67
CA THR A 57 -2.53 -9.25 34.72
C THR A 57 -2.99 -8.32 35.84
N GLU A 58 -2.48 -8.51 37.06
CA GLU A 58 -2.87 -7.72 38.24
C GLU A 58 -2.65 -6.20 38.08
N GLU A 59 -1.80 -5.80 37.13
CA GLU A 59 -1.40 -4.40 36.87
C GLU A 59 -2.24 -3.72 35.76
N PHE A 60 -2.87 -4.49 34.85
CA PHE A 60 -3.65 -3.95 33.74
C PHE A 60 -4.98 -4.70 33.62
N SER A 61 -6.06 -4.06 34.08
CA SER A 61 -7.42 -4.62 34.02
C SER A 61 -8.08 -4.49 32.65
N GLU A 62 -7.56 -3.65 31.76
CA GLU A 62 -8.16 -3.36 30.46
C GLU A 62 -7.27 -3.83 29.30
N PRO A 63 -7.83 -4.56 28.31
CA PRO A 63 -7.06 -5.05 27.18
C PRO A 63 -6.65 -3.88 26.27
N PRO A 64 -5.39 -3.83 25.79
CA PRO A 64 -4.99 -2.88 24.77
C PRO A 64 -5.79 -3.10 23.49
N SER A 65 -6.23 -2.01 22.85
CA SER A 65 -7.07 -2.13 21.65
C SER A 65 -6.27 -2.71 20.46
N LEU A 66 -6.71 -3.87 19.97
CA LEU A 66 -6.07 -4.58 18.85
C LEU A 66 -5.94 -3.72 17.60
N ILE A 67 -6.97 -2.91 17.32
CA ILE A 67 -7.01 -2.01 16.16
C ILE A 67 -5.90 -0.96 16.25
N VAL A 68 -5.67 -0.34 17.41
CA VAL A 68 -4.64 0.70 17.56
C VAL A 68 -3.24 0.10 17.46
N THR A 69 -3.00 -1.04 18.10
CA THR A 69 -1.71 -1.73 17.99
C THR A 69 -1.43 -2.11 16.53
N PHE A 70 -2.40 -2.72 15.85
CA PHE A 70 -2.30 -3.06 14.43
C PHE A 70 -1.98 -1.83 13.56
N LEU A 71 -2.74 -0.75 13.72
CA LEU A 71 -2.56 0.48 12.96
C LEU A 71 -1.23 1.17 13.24
N SER A 72 -0.74 1.14 14.49
CA SER A 72 0.54 1.76 14.85
C SER A 72 1.75 1.00 14.32
N GLN A 73 1.65 -0.34 14.26
CA GLN A 73 2.78 -1.21 13.95
C GLN A 73 2.91 -1.45 12.44
N LEU A 74 1.82 -1.89 11.80
CA LEU A 74 1.80 -2.17 10.36
C LEU A 74 1.50 -0.93 9.53
N GLY A 75 0.71 -0.02 10.09
CA GLY A 75 0.02 0.99 9.30
C GLY A 75 -1.10 0.41 8.44
N ILE A 76 -1.86 1.31 7.82
CA ILE A 76 -2.82 1.08 6.75
C ILE A 76 -2.11 0.93 5.41
N VAL A 77 -1.01 1.66 5.19
CA VAL A 77 -0.37 1.77 3.88
C VAL A 77 0.16 0.43 3.39
N VAL A 78 0.92 -0.29 4.23
CA VAL A 78 1.57 -1.55 3.83
C VAL A 78 0.55 -2.65 3.52
N PRO A 79 -0.45 -2.94 4.38
CA PRO A 79 -1.48 -3.92 4.05
C PRO A 79 -2.27 -3.58 2.79
N VAL A 80 -2.67 -2.31 2.61
CA VAL A 80 -3.41 -1.87 1.42
C VAL A 80 -2.56 -2.02 0.16
N LEU A 81 -1.27 -1.69 0.22
CA LEU A 81 -0.35 -1.84 -0.91
C LEU A 81 -0.14 -3.31 -1.27
N LEU A 82 0.14 -4.18 -0.29
CA LEU A 82 0.32 -5.61 -0.51
C LEU A 82 -0.95 -6.26 -1.05
N LEU A 83 -2.12 -5.93 -0.49
CA LEU A 83 -3.41 -6.42 -0.95
C LEU A 83 -3.71 -5.94 -2.37
N GLY A 84 -3.55 -4.64 -2.64
CA GLY A 84 -3.75 -4.06 -3.96
C GLY A 84 -2.83 -4.67 -5.02
N MET A 85 -1.53 -4.80 -4.71
CA MET A 85 -0.55 -5.43 -5.59
C MET A 85 -0.87 -6.91 -5.83
N GLY A 86 -1.26 -7.65 -4.79
CA GLY A 86 -1.69 -9.04 -4.88
C GLY A 86 -2.88 -9.22 -5.82
N ILE A 87 -3.94 -8.41 -5.65
CA ILE A 87 -5.12 -8.41 -6.53
C ILE A 87 -4.74 -8.06 -7.97
N ILE A 88 -3.90 -7.05 -8.18
CA ILE A 88 -3.44 -6.63 -9.50
C ILE A 88 -2.70 -7.79 -10.20
N PHE A 89 -1.80 -8.50 -9.50
CA PHE A 89 -1.09 -9.64 -10.09
C PHE A 89 -1.99 -10.84 -10.38
N VAL A 90 -2.91 -11.19 -9.48
CA VAL A 90 -3.89 -12.26 -9.76
C VAL A 90 -4.74 -11.88 -10.98
N ARG A 91 -5.24 -10.65 -11.04
CA ARG A 91 -6.05 -10.15 -12.16
C ARG A 91 -5.26 -10.16 -13.47
N LEU A 92 -3.99 -9.75 -13.44
CA LEU A 92 -3.10 -9.77 -14.61
C LEU A 92 -2.84 -11.20 -15.07
N GLY A 93 -2.57 -12.12 -14.15
CA GLY A 93 -2.42 -13.54 -14.45
C GLY A 93 -3.65 -14.14 -15.12
N VAL A 94 -4.85 -13.93 -14.56
CA VAL A 94 -6.11 -14.40 -15.17
C VAL A 94 -6.33 -13.78 -16.56
N ARG A 95 -5.98 -12.50 -16.75
CA ARG A 95 -6.08 -11.83 -18.05
C ARG A 95 -5.11 -12.37 -19.10
N LEU A 96 -3.90 -12.75 -18.70
CA LEU A 96 -2.91 -13.33 -19.61
C LEU A 96 -3.42 -14.62 -20.28
N LEU A 97 -4.32 -15.38 -19.65
CA LEU A 97 -4.97 -16.55 -20.26
C LEU A 97 -5.74 -16.23 -21.54
N GLY A 98 -6.15 -14.96 -21.72
CA GLY A 98 -6.77 -14.48 -22.96
C GLY A 98 -5.80 -14.29 -24.13
N ALA A 99 -4.49 -14.40 -23.89
CA ALA A 99 -3.42 -14.26 -24.89
C ALA A 99 -3.46 -12.95 -25.71
N ASN A 100 -4.00 -11.88 -25.14
CA ASN A 100 -4.00 -10.55 -25.77
C ASN A 100 -2.62 -9.88 -25.64
N ILE A 101 -2.14 -9.25 -26.72
CA ILE A 101 -0.86 -8.55 -26.72
C ILE A 101 -0.78 -7.43 -25.68
N ARG A 102 -1.90 -6.72 -25.45
CA ARG A 102 -1.99 -5.65 -24.47
C ARG A 102 -1.67 -6.13 -23.06
N ASP A 103 -2.20 -7.30 -22.66
CA ASP A 103 -1.96 -7.88 -21.34
C ASP A 103 -0.52 -8.39 -21.21
N GLY A 104 0.06 -8.92 -22.30
CA GLY A 104 1.48 -9.28 -22.38
C GLY A 104 2.43 -8.11 -22.09
N TYR A 105 2.15 -6.93 -22.64
CA TYR A 105 2.94 -5.73 -22.33
C TYR A 105 2.85 -5.29 -20.87
N TRP A 106 1.66 -5.38 -20.25
CA TRP A 106 1.53 -5.09 -18.82
C TRP A 106 2.30 -6.09 -17.96
N ALA A 107 2.33 -7.36 -18.35
CA ALA A 107 3.16 -8.39 -17.71
C ALA A 107 4.65 -8.10 -17.86
N GLN A 108 5.10 -7.66 -19.03
CA GLN A 108 6.48 -7.23 -19.25
C GLN A 108 6.86 -6.05 -18.35
N ILE A 109 6.02 -5.01 -18.29
CA ILE A 109 6.25 -3.84 -17.42
C ILE A 109 6.30 -4.27 -15.96
N ALA A 110 5.39 -5.15 -15.52
CA ALA A 110 5.38 -5.68 -14.17
C ALA A 110 6.67 -6.45 -13.82
N LEU A 111 7.14 -7.34 -14.70
CA LEU A 111 8.40 -8.08 -14.49
C LEU A 111 9.61 -7.13 -14.42
N LEU A 112 9.62 -6.08 -15.25
CA LEU A 112 10.65 -5.04 -15.19
C LEU A 112 10.66 -4.38 -13.81
N TRP A 113 9.51 -3.90 -13.34
CA TRP A 113 9.40 -3.24 -12.03
C TRP A 113 9.73 -4.17 -10.87
N LEU A 114 9.35 -5.45 -10.94
CA LEU A 114 9.75 -6.44 -9.96
C LEU A 114 11.26 -6.63 -9.93
N SER A 115 11.92 -6.70 -11.09
CA SER A 115 13.38 -6.81 -11.16
C SER A 115 14.08 -5.58 -10.57
N VAL A 116 13.61 -4.37 -10.89
CA VAL A 116 14.11 -3.11 -10.32
C VAL A 116 13.90 -3.09 -8.81
N GLY A 117 12.73 -3.52 -8.34
CA GLY A 117 12.41 -3.66 -6.93
C GLY A 117 13.36 -4.61 -6.19
N MET A 118 13.73 -5.74 -6.79
CA MET A 118 14.70 -6.67 -6.20
C MET A 118 16.10 -6.06 -6.08
N VAL A 119 16.56 -5.32 -7.09
CA VAL A 119 17.86 -4.62 -7.01
C VAL A 119 17.84 -3.56 -5.92
N LEU A 120 16.76 -2.77 -5.84
CA LEU A 120 16.61 -1.73 -4.81
C LEU A 120 16.59 -2.36 -3.42
N LEU A 121 15.83 -3.45 -3.23
CA LEU A 121 15.74 -4.18 -1.97
C LEU A 121 17.12 -4.74 -1.56
N ALA A 122 17.84 -5.34 -2.51
CA ALA A 122 19.20 -5.84 -2.27
C ALA A 122 20.15 -4.70 -1.85
N GLY A 123 20.08 -3.54 -2.51
CA GLY A 123 20.89 -2.36 -2.18
C GLY A 123 20.61 -1.81 -0.78
N ILE A 124 19.33 -1.70 -0.40
CA ILE A 124 18.94 -1.26 0.95
C ILE A 124 19.44 -2.25 2.01
N ASN A 125 19.24 -3.55 1.79
CA ASN A 125 19.72 -4.56 2.73
C ASN A 125 21.25 -4.58 2.82
N LEU A 126 21.96 -4.37 1.72
CA LEU A 126 23.40 -4.25 1.72
C LEU A 126 23.88 -3.05 2.54
N LEU A 127 23.23 -1.90 2.40
CA LEU A 127 23.52 -0.71 3.21
C LEU A 127 23.24 -0.95 4.69
N ASN A 128 22.15 -1.63 5.04
CA ASN A 128 21.82 -1.96 6.42
C ASN A 128 22.88 -2.88 7.04
N VAL A 129 23.31 -3.91 6.30
CA VAL A 129 24.40 -4.80 6.72
C VAL A 129 25.71 -4.02 6.86
N ALA A 130 26.04 -3.16 5.90
CA ALA A 130 27.26 -2.35 5.95
C ALA A 130 27.27 -1.40 7.16
N ARG A 131 26.12 -0.79 7.50
CA ARG A 131 25.97 0.04 8.71
C ARG A 131 26.13 -0.78 9.98
N ALA A 132 25.50 -1.94 10.06
CA ALA A 132 25.63 -2.83 11.21
C ALA A 132 27.08 -3.27 11.43
N LEU A 133 27.82 -3.62 10.36
CA LEU A 133 29.24 -3.96 10.43
C LEU A 133 30.14 -2.79 10.85
N ALA A 134 29.73 -1.54 10.57
CA ALA A 134 30.48 -0.36 10.96
C ALA A 134 30.28 0.03 12.44
N GLU A 135 29.15 -0.35 13.02
CA GLU A 135 28.75 0.05 14.38
C GLU A 135 29.11 -1.00 15.44
N GLN A 136 29.42 -2.24 15.05
CA GLN A 136 29.57 -3.36 15.96
C GLN A 136 30.94 -4.03 15.91
N ASP A 137 31.60 -4.12 17.08
CA ASP A 137 32.82 -4.92 17.37
C ASP A 137 32.49 -6.42 17.55
N THR A 138 31.35 -6.87 17.02
CA THR A 138 30.88 -8.25 17.16
C THR A 138 31.57 -9.15 16.14
N PRO A 139 32.02 -10.35 16.55
CA PRO A 139 32.62 -11.31 15.64
C PRO A 139 31.61 -11.66 14.54
N ALA A 140 32.09 -11.64 13.30
CA ALA A 140 31.37 -11.93 12.08
C ALA A 140 30.93 -13.41 12.00
N GLU A 141 30.10 -13.87 12.93
CA GLU A 141 29.39 -15.14 12.81
C GLU A 141 28.35 -15.02 11.72
N LEU A 142 28.77 -15.05 10.44
CA LEU A 142 27.90 -15.26 9.27
C LEU A 142 26.55 -14.52 9.38
N VAL A 143 26.57 -13.31 9.93
CA VAL A 143 25.38 -12.61 10.42
C VAL A 143 24.51 -12.33 9.21
N GLN A 144 23.52 -13.20 9.03
CA GLN A 144 22.39 -13.14 8.12
C GLN A 144 22.65 -12.33 6.83
N PHE A 145 23.47 -12.85 5.91
CA PHE A 145 23.48 -12.36 4.51
C PHE A 145 22.18 -12.73 3.76
N SER A 146 21.28 -13.49 4.39
CA SER A 146 20.00 -13.89 3.81
C SER A 146 19.15 -12.74 3.22
N PRO A 147 19.03 -11.54 3.81
CA PRO A 147 18.19 -10.49 3.24
C PRO A 147 18.84 -9.82 2.01
N VAL A 148 20.13 -10.02 1.75
CA VAL A 148 20.81 -9.56 0.53
C VAL A 148 20.82 -10.64 -0.55
N VAL A 149 21.08 -11.89 -0.16
CA VAL A 149 21.21 -13.01 -1.11
C VAL A 149 19.87 -13.34 -1.76
N VAL A 150 18.77 -13.36 -0.99
CA VAL A 150 17.43 -13.68 -1.52
C VAL A 150 17.01 -12.77 -2.67
N PRO A 151 17.03 -11.42 -2.56
CA PRO A 151 16.63 -10.57 -3.67
C PRO A 151 17.56 -10.68 -4.88
N LEU A 152 18.87 -10.86 -4.67
CA LEU A 152 19.82 -11.07 -5.78
C LEU A 152 19.54 -12.38 -6.52
N LEU A 153 19.22 -13.45 -5.79
CA LEU A 153 18.86 -14.74 -6.37
C LEU A 153 17.56 -14.64 -7.19
N LEU A 154 16.56 -13.90 -6.70
CA LEU A 154 15.29 -13.70 -7.41
C LEU A 154 15.39 -12.71 -8.58
N PHE A 155 16.35 -11.78 -8.55
CA PHE A 155 16.56 -10.81 -9.63
C PHE A 155 16.89 -11.48 -10.96
N VAL A 156 17.81 -12.45 -10.94
CA VAL A 156 18.28 -13.15 -12.17
C VAL A 156 17.14 -13.82 -12.95
N PRO A 157 16.30 -14.69 -12.36
CA PRO A 157 15.20 -15.32 -13.10
C PRO A 157 14.13 -14.32 -13.52
N LEU A 158 13.87 -13.26 -12.76
CA LEU A 158 12.93 -12.21 -13.17
C LEU A 158 13.43 -11.45 -14.39
N LEU A 159 14.71 -11.07 -14.40
CA LEU A 159 15.32 -10.37 -15.54
C LEU A 159 15.36 -11.27 -16.78
N ALA A 160 15.73 -12.54 -16.62
CA ALA A 160 15.72 -13.52 -17.70
C ALA A 160 14.31 -13.72 -18.27
N SER A 161 13.30 -13.81 -17.39
CA SER A 161 11.88 -13.92 -17.78
C SER A 161 11.41 -12.68 -18.52
N TRP A 162 11.75 -11.48 -18.03
CA TRP A 162 11.45 -10.21 -18.69
C TRP A 162 12.07 -10.13 -20.09
N TYR A 163 13.37 -10.44 -20.19
CA TYR A 163 14.11 -10.41 -21.45
C TYR A 163 13.52 -11.40 -22.46
N TRP A 164 13.26 -12.63 -22.04
CA TRP A 164 12.65 -13.64 -22.89
C TRP A 164 11.25 -13.22 -23.37
N LEU A 165 10.42 -12.70 -22.47
CA LEU A 165 9.07 -12.25 -22.80
C LEU A 165 9.11 -11.09 -23.80
N SER A 166 10.07 -10.16 -23.65
CA SER A 166 10.24 -9.03 -24.55
C SER A 166 10.56 -9.46 -25.99
N GLN A 167 11.35 -10.53 -26.17
CA GLN A 167 11.71 -11.04 -27.49
C GLN A 167 10.61 -11.87 -28.14
N ASN A 168 9.80 -12.56 -27.34
CA ASN A 168 8.80 -13.52 -27.84
C ASN A 168 7.37 -12.97 -27.79
N LEU A 169 7.16 -11.72 -27.38
CA LEU A 169 5.84 -11.15 -27.16
C LEU A 169 4.94 -11.24 -28.41
N SER A 170 5.45 -10.82 -29.57
CA SER A 170 4.71 -10.81 -30.83
C SER A 170 4.44 -12.22 -31.40
N ARG A 171 5.21 -13.22 -30.98
CA ARG A 171 5.02 -14.62 -31.40
C ARG A 171 3.96 -15.33 -30.55
N ILE A 172 3.86 -14.94 -29.28
CA ILE A 172 3.05 -15.63 -28.27
C ILE A 172 1.66 -15.01 -28.14
N PHE A 173 1.59 -13.69 -28.19
CA PHE A 173 0.36 -12.94 -27.98
C PHE A 173 -0.21 -12.44 -29.29
N ARG A 174 -1.54 -12.39 -29.35
CA ARG A 174 -2.28 -11.97 -30.54
C ARG A 174 -2.81 -10.56 -30.40
N GLY A 175 -2.91 -9.89 -31.54
CA GLY A 175 -3.52 -8.58 -31.68
C GLY A 175 -2.52 -7.54 -32.17
N ASP A 176 -3.07 -6.53 -32.83
CA ASP A 176 -2.34 -5.34 -33.20
C ASP A 176 -2.41 -4.32 -32.06
N ASP A 177 -1.32 -3.59 -31.89
CA ASP A 177 -1.25 -2.53 -30.90
C ASP A 177 -1.18 -1.17 -31.59
N PRO A 178 -2.25 -0.36 -31.52
CA PRO A 178 -2.26 0.92 -32.21
C PRO A 178 -1.23 1.88 -31.56
N LEU A 179 -0.56 2.68 -32.40
CA LEU A 179 0.50 3.62 -31.98
C LEU A 179 0.17 4.46 -30.74
N PRO A 180 -1.06 5.00 -30.55
CA PRO A 180 -1.41 5.76 -29.36
C PRO A 180 -1.30 4.97 -28.05
N ASN A 181 -1.60 3.67 -28.06
CA ASN A 181 -1.51 2.83 -26.87
C ASN A 181 -0.06 2.59 -26.44
N GLN A 182 0.87 2.50 -27.40
CA GLN A 182 2.29 2.37 -27.12
C GLN A 182 2.85 3.61 -26.41
N GLN A 183 2.49 4.80 -26.90
CA GLN A 183 2.89 6.08 -26.29
C GLN A 183 2.32 6.22 -24.87
N ALA A 184 1.04 5.89 -24.68
CA ALA A 184 0.40 5.95 -23.36
C ALA A 184 1.11 5.06 -22.33
N ARG A 185 1.52 3.83 -22.70
CA ARG A 185 2.25 2.93 -21.79
C ARG A 185 3.64 3.43 -21.44
N PHE A 186 4.34 4.01 -22.41
CA PHE A 186 5.64 4.63 -22.14
C PHE A 186 5.51 5.77 -21.14
N ALA A 187 4.50 6.64 -21.31
CA ALA A 187 4.18 7.70 -20.35
C ALA A 187 3.88 7.14 -18.95
N TRP A 188 3.06 6.08 -18.86
CA TRP A 188 2.80 5.41 -17.58
C TRP A 188 4.06 4.82 -16.95
N ASN A 189 4.99 4.25 -17.73
CA ASN A 189 6.22 3.69 -17.20
C ASN A 189 7.13 4.76 -16.58
N LEU A 190 7.11 5.99 -17.11
CA LEU A 190 7.82 7.13 -16.52
C LEU A 190 7.09 7.70 -15.30
N LEU A 191 5.76 7.66 -15.28
CA LEU A 191 4.94 8.22 -14.22
C LEU A 191 4.89 7.35 -12.96
N ILE A 192 4.72 6.03 -13.12
CA ILE A 192 4.59 5.06 -12.01
C ILE A 192 5.65 5.25 -10.90
N PRO A 193 6.97 5.36 -11.18
CA PRO A 193 7.96 5.52 -10.12
C PRO A 193 7.79 6.81 -9.34
N SER A 194 7.51 7.92 -10.03
CA SER A 194 7.30 9.22 -9.38
C SER A 194 6.06 9.21 -8.48
N LEU A 195 4.97 8.61 -8.96
CA LEU A 195 3.74 8.46 -8.19
C LEU A 195 3.95 7.55 -6.98
N PHE A 196 4.71 6.46 -7.15
CA PHE A 196 5.02 5.54 -6.07
C PHE A 196 5.80 6.20 -4.94
N ILE A 197 6.85 6.96 -5.27
CA ILE A 197 7.63 7.72 -4.27
C ILE A 197 6.75 8.74 -3.58
N PHE A 198 5.93 9.49 -4.33
CA PHE A 198 5.02 10.48 -3.77
C PHE A 198 4.04 9.83 -2.76
N VAL A 199 3.40 8.73 -3.14
CA VAL A 199 2.48 7.99 -2.25
C VAL A 199 3.21 7.51 -1.00
N LEU A 200 4.40 6.91 -1.13
CA LEU A 200 5.14 6.41 0.04
C LEU A 200 5.54 7.52 1.03
N VAL A 201 6.01 8.66 0.52
CA VAL A 201 6.45 9.78 1.37
C VAL A 201 5.26 10.51 1.98
N ALA A 202 4.18 10.71 1.23
CA ALA A 202 3.00 11.44 1.69
C ALA A 202 2.07 10.60 2.58
N ALA A 203 2.01 9.29 2.38
CA ALA A 203 1.05 8.45 3.10
C ALA A 203 1.39 8.30 4.59
N ARG A 204 2.68 8.29 4.97
CA ARG A 204 3.10 8.11 6.38
C ARG A 204 2.62 9.24 7.31
N PRO A 205 2.84 10.54 7.01
CA PRO A 205 2.30 11.62 7.84
C PRO A 205 0.77 11.65 7.90
N LEU A 206 0.11 11.35 6.76
CA LEU A 206 -1.34 11.33 6.68
C LEU A 206 -1.93 10.21 7.55
N GLU A 207 -1.34 9.01 7.48
CA GLU A 207 -1.68 7.85 8.31
C GLU A 207 -1.57 8.18 9.81
N GLN A 208 -0.48 8.81 10.25
CA GLN A 208 -0.33 9.20 11.65
C GLN A 208 -1.41 10.19 12.10
N THR A 209 -1.79 11.11 11.22
CA THR A 209 -2.85 12.09 11.52
C THR A 209 -4.21 11.40 11.60
N PHE A 210 -4.50 10.49 10.68
CA PHE A 210 -5.73 9.71 10.66
C PHE A 210 -5.86 8.81 11.91
N ILE A 211 -4.82 8.07 12.27
CA ILE A 211 -4.83 7.22 13.47
C ILE A 211 -5.02 8.06 14.75
N ARG A 212 -4.35 9.21 14.85
CA ARG A 212 -4.54 10.14 15.97
C ARG A 212 -5.97 10.66 16.06
N SER A 213 -6.64 10.88 14.91
CA SER A 213 -8.03 11.33 14.92
C SER A 213 -9.02 10.29 15.45
N LEU A 214 -8.68 8.99 15.34
CA LEU A 214 -9.51 7.87 15.82
C LEU A 214 -9.17 7.42 17.24
N THR A 215 -8.19 8.06 17.88
CA THR A 215 -7.70 7.69 19.23
C THR A 215 -7.81 8.88 20.18
N ASP A 216 -7.90 8.61 21.48
CA ASP A 216 -7.97 9.66 22.53
C ASP A 216 -6.59 10.20 22.94
N LYS A 217 -5.60 10.11 22.05
CA LYS A 217 -4.21 10.36 22.41
C LYS A 217 -3.98 11.83 22.77
N GLN A 218 -3.82 12.13 24.06
CA GLN A 218 -3.43 13.45 24.55
C GLN A 218 -1.97 13.78 24.22
N PHE A 219 -1.71 15.03 23.83
CA PHE A 219 -0.35 15.50 23.56
C PHE A 219 0.44 15.59 24.87
N GLY A 220 1.54 14.83 24.96
CA GLY A 220 2.48 14.89 26.08
C GLY A 220 2.21 13.91 27.23
N THR A 221 1.15 13.10 27.15
CA THR A 221 0.82 12.10 28.18
C THR A 221 1.31 10.71 27.78
N ALA A 222 1.82 9.93 28.73
CA ALA A 222 2.28 8.55 28.52
C ALA A 222 1.15 7.49 28.63
N GLN A 223 -0.12 7.92 28.64
CA GLN A 223 -1.26 7.02 28.74
C GLN A 223 -1.38 6.15 27.47
N VAL A 224 -1.85 4.91 27.67
CA VAL A 224 -2.13 3.98 26.58
C VAL A 224 -3.33 4.54 25.80
N PRO A 225 -3.18 4.81 24.49
CA PRO A 225 -4.25 5.40 23.70
C PRO A 225 -5.38 4.39 23.46
N HIS A 226 -6.62 4.83 23.61
CA HIS A 226 -7.81 4.02 23.35
C HIS A 226 -8.44 4.40 22.01
N PHE A 227 -9.06 3.41 21.36
CA PHE A 227 -9.83 3.65 20.14
C PHE A 227 -11.19 4.24 20.50
N VAL A 228 -11.39 5.52 20.16
CA VAL A 228 -12.65 6.24 20.38
C VAL A 228 -13.47 6.41 19.09
N GLY A 229 -12.96 5.87 17.97
CA GLY A 229 -13.68 5.88 16.70
C GLY A 229 -13.97 7.30 16.20
N LEU A 230 -15.25 7.63 16.02
CA LEU A 230 -15.70 8.92 15.51
C LEU A 230 -16.09 9.92 16.60
N ASP A 231 -15.94 9.57 17.88
CA ASP A 231 -16.41 10.39 18.99
C ASP A 231 -15.76 11.79 18.97
N ASN A 232 -14.45 11.85 18.68
CA ASN A 232 -13.72 13.10 18.46
C ASN A 232 -14.37 14.01 17.40
N TYR A 233 -14.91 13.44 16.32
CA TYR A 233 -15.59 14.20 15.27
C TYR A 233 -16.98 14.64 15.72
N THR A 234 -17.68 13.81 16.48
CA THR A 234 -18.99 14.18 17.03
C THR A 234 -18.87 15.33 18.02
N ASP A 235 -17.84 15.37 18.85
CA ASP A 235 -17.59 16.47 19.79
C ASP A 235 -17.26 17.78 19.08
N LEU A 236 -16.49 17.72 17.99
CA LEU A 236 -16.17 18.90 17.16
C LEU A 236 -17.38 19.42 16.38
N LEU A 237 -18.24 18.52 15.89
CA LEU A 237 -19.43 18.87 15.13
C LEU A 237 -20.65 19.16 16.02
N ARG A 238 -20.54 18.91 17.33
CA ARG A 238 -21.57 19.25 18.29
C ARG A 238 -21.62 20.77 18.41
N MET A 239 -22.56 21.38 17.69
CA MET A 239 -22.87 22.79 17.83
C MET A 239 -23.13 23.11 19.30
N ARG A 240 -22.17 23.80 19.93
CA ARG A 240 -22.36 24.45 21.22
C ARG A 240 -22.87 25.86 20.94
N LEU A 241 -24.17 26.07 21.18
CA LEU A 241 -24.68 27.42 21.39
C LEU A 241 -24.24 27.85 22.79
N ASP A 242 -22.99 28.29 22.91
CA ASP A 242 -22.53 28.95 24.12
C ASP A 242 -23.13 30.36 24.17
N THR A 243 -23.88 30.63 25.24
CA THR A 243 -24.35 31.97 25.55
C THR A 243 -23.18 32.75 26.12
N VAL A 244 -22.62 33.65 25.32
CA VAL A 244 -21.56 34.55 25.79
C VAL A 244 -22.20 35.49 26.82
N PRO A 245 -21.70 35.53 28.08
CA PRO A 245 -22.24 36.46 29.06
C PRO A 245 -22.04 37.89 28.56
N CYS A 246 -23.05 38.75 28.78
CA CYS A 246 -22.89 40.17 28.49
C CYS A 246 -21.84 40.77 29.43
N ARG A 247 -21.05 41.72 28.94
CA ARG A 247 -20.14 42.46 29.80
C ARG A 247 -20.95 43.29 30.78
N ILE A 248 -20.73 43.13 32.09
CA ILE A 248 -21.45 43.89 33.13
C ILE A 248 -20.81 45.28 33.29
N ASP A 249 -21.64 46.30 33.48
CA ASP A 249 -21.24 47.67 33.79
C ASP A 249 -21.06 47.85 35.32
N ASP A 250 -19.91 48.38 35.74
CA ASP A 250 -19.50 48.46 37.14
C ASP A 250 -20.38 49.43 37.97
N GLU A 251 -21.07 50.38 37.31
CA GLU A 251 -21.89 51.39 37.99
C GLU A 251 -23.35 50.93 38.20
N THR A 252 -23.91 50.22 37.22
CA THR A 252 -25.34 49.85 37.22
C THR A 252 -25.58 48.37 37.50
N ASN A 253 -24.53 47.54 37.44
CA ASN A 253 -24.61 46.09 37.61
C ASN A 253 -25.53 45.41 36.57
N GLU A 254 -25.75 46.06 35.43
CA GLU A 254 -26.51 45.55 34.28
C GLU A 254 -25.59 45.33 33.06
N CYS A 255 -26.10 44.69 32.00
CA CYS A 255 -25.33 44.50 30.76
C CYS A 255 -24.95 45.86 30.15
N ALA A 256 -23.66 46.06 29.90
CA ALA A 256 -23.15 47.28 29.26
C ALA A 256 -23.76 47.43 27.87
N THR A 257 -24.38 48.57 27.61
CA THR A 257 -24.98 48.92 26.32
C THR A 257 -24.13 49.97 25.60
N ARG A 258 -24.07 49.90 24.27
CA ARG A 258 -23.43 50.92 23.44
C ARG A 258 -24.44 52.06 23.19
N ARG A 259 -23.96 53.23 22.76
CA ARG A 259 -24.78 54.43 22.48
C ARG A 259 -25.91 54.21 21.46
N ASP A 260 -25.86 53.14 20.68
CA ASP A 260 -26.89 52.72 19.71
C ASP A 260 -27.96 51.80 20.33
N GLY A 261 -27.87 51.49 21.62
CA GLY A 261 -28.76 50.58 22.34
C GLY A 261 -28.41 49.09 22.17
N SER A 262 -27.34 48.75 21.45
CA SER A 262 -26.89 47.36 21.34
C SER A 262 -26.13 46.90 22.58
N ILE A 263 -26.36 45.66 23.01
CA ILE A 263 -25.64 45.04 24.14
C ILE A 263 -24.19 44.77 23.74
N ARG A 264 -23.26 45.11 24.62
CA ARG A 264 -21.83 44.88 24.43
C ARG A 264 -21.47 43.49 24.97
N TRP A 265 -21.33 42.56 24.05
CA TRP A 265 -20.79 41.23 24.32
C TRP A 265 -19.27 41.30 24.53
N GLU A 266 -18.73 40.41 25.35
CA GLU A 266 -17.29 40.25 25.56
C GLU A 266 -16.61 39.49 24.41
#